data_AF-A0A7J5ETM4-F1
#
_entry.id   AF-A0A7J5ETM4-F1
#
_cell.length_a   1.000
_cell.length_b   1.000
_cell.length_c   1.000
_cell.angle_alpha   90.00
_cell.angle_beta   90.00
_cell.angle_gamma   90.00
#
_symmetry.space_group_name_H-M   'P 1'
#
loop_
_entity.id
_entity.type
_entity.pdbx_description
1 polymer ?
#
loop_
_entity_poly.entity_id
_entity_poly.type
_entity_poly.pdbx_seq_one_letter_code
_entity_poly.pdbx_strand_id
1 'polypeptide(L)'
;MIEPRVHLSGADAEAARAAIHAITTDALQEEAQPAAVSSTAIGLAMHGLYLDRAGLPVGDWVQEQLERGIEALGRGVLLRYWGGLPGIGWQLCHVLDPADADAVCSMIDENLGAWVDRERWELDYDLVRGLVGFGMYAVARGNHALALRVLDHLEATAETTEYGTCWFSRPEWFTGYRMAELYPQGTYDLGVAHGQAGVIGLLARYVAAGIAPTRSGPLLARSVEHLLAIAPQRPGARFPGHGRRADEPHEPARLA
;
A
#
# COMPACT_ATOMS: atom_id res chain seq x y z
N MET A 1 19.52 15.58 6.27
CA MET A 1 18.31 16.34 6.59
C MET A 1 17.96 17.17 5.37
N ILE A 2 16.79 16.96 4.77
CA ILE A 2 16.28 17.80 3.67
C ILE A 2 15.57 18.96 4.37
N GLU A 3 16.02 20.20 4.13
CA GLU A 3 15.30 21.37 4.66
C GLU A 3 13.88 21.42 4.05
N PRO A 4 12.83 21.62 4.87
CA PRO A 4 11.47 21.68 4.37
C PRO A 4 11.33 22.87 3.43
N ARG A 5 11.12 22.58 2.15
CA ARG A 5 10.89 23.60 1.13
C ARG A 5 9.50 24.17 1.35
N VAL A 6 9.41 25.46 1.71
CA VAL A 6 8.11 26.13 1.88
C VAL A 6 7.47 26.31 0.50
N HIS A 7 6.39 25.58 0.26
CA HIS A 7 5.68 25.59 -1.02
C HIS A 7 4.56 26.65 -1.09
N LEU A 8 4.10 27.19 0.04
CA LEU A 8 3.04 28.20 0.15
C LEU A 8 3.42 29.26 1.18
N SER A 9 3.06 30.52 0.95
CA SER A 9 3.32 31.64 1.86
C SER A 9 2.19 32.67 1.86
N GLY A 10 2.08 33.47 2.93
CA GLY A 10 1.08 34.54 3.02
C GLY A 10 -0.36 34.00 2.95
N ALA A 11 -1.20 34.67 2.14
CA ALA A 11 -2.62 34.34 2.00
C ALA A 11 -2.87 32.89 1.55
N ASP A 12 -2.04 32.32 0.68
CA ASP A 12 -2.20 30.94 0.22
C ASP A 12 -1.94 29.92 1.35
N ALA A 13 -0.97 30.23 2.22
CA ALA A 13 -0.70 29.39 3.39
C ALA A 13 -1.84 29.47 4.42
N GLU A 14 -2.42 30.65 4.63
CA GLU A 14 -3.59 30.83 5.51
C GLU A 14 -4.83 30.12 4.96
N ALA A 15 -5.09 30.26 3.66
CA ALA A 15 -6.19 29.57 2.98
C ALA A 15 -6.04 28.05 3.06
N ALA A 16 -4.82 27.52 2.84
CA ALA A 16 -4.55 26.10 2.99
C ALA A 16 -4.78 25.61 4.42
N ARG A 17 -4.36 26.36 5.44
CA ARG A 17 -4.63 26.02 6.85
C ARG A 17 -6.12 26.01 7.17
N ALA A 18 -6.86 27.02 6.69
CA ALA A 18 -8.31 27.08 6.87
C ALA A 18 -9.02 25.91 6.20
N ALA A 19 -8.61 25.54 4.98
CA ALA A 19 -9.16 24.40 4.26
C ALA A 19 -8.86 23.07 4.97
N ILE A 20 -7.63 22.87 5.46
CA ILE A 20 -7.25 21.68 6.23
C ILE A 20 -8.11 21.56 7.49
N HIS A 21 -8.32 22.66 8.22
CA HIS A 21 -9.16 22.67 9.40
C HIS A 21 -10.60 22.31 9.06
N ALA A 22 -11.18 22.89 8.00
CA ALA A 22 -12.54 22.56 7.55
C ALA A 22 -12.70 21.08 7.18
N ILE A 23 -11.79 20.55 6.35
CA ILE A 23 -11.79 19.13 5.94
C ILE A 23 -11.66 18.23 7.16
N THR A 24 -10.79 18.59 8.11
CA THR A 24 -10.58 17.79 9.32
C THR A 24 -11.87 17.76 10.14
N THR A 25 -12.51 18.90 10.37
CA THR A 25 -13.79 19.01 11.08
C THR A 25 -14.89 18.18 10.42
N ASP A 26 -15.02 18.26 9.09
CA ASP A 26 -16.04 17.52 8.35
C ASP A 26 -15.79 16.01 8.44
N ALA A 27 -14.53 15.57 8.32
CA ALA A 27 -14.16 14.17 8.46
C ALA A 27 -14.46 13.60 9.85
N LEU A 28 -14.59 14.44 10.90
CA LEU A 28 -15.00 13.99 12.23
C LEU A 28 -16.47 13.59 12.28
N GLN A 29 -17.29 14.19 11.43
CA GLN A 29 -18.73 13.97 11.42
C GLN A 29 -19.12 12.74 10.58
N GLU A 30 -18.19 12.20 9.79
CA GLU A 30 -18.45 11.02 8.97
C GLU A 30 -18.39 9.72 9.78
N GLU A 31 -19.44 8.91 9.67
CA GLU A 31 -19.45 7.56 10.20
C GLU A 31 -18.69 6.61 9.26
N ALA A 32 -17.65 5.98 9.79
CA ALA A 32 -16.95 4.91 9.09
C ALA A 32 -17.84 3.66 8.98
N GLN A 33 -17.69 2.92 7.88
CA GLN A 33 -18.30 1.58 7.80
C GLN A 33 -17.82 0.69 8.94
N PRO A 34 -18.67 -0.18 9.52
CA PRO A 34 -18.33 -0.98 10.70
C PRO A 34 -16.99 -1.74 10.60
N ALA A 35 -16.69 -2.31 9.43
CA ALA A 35 -15.47 -3.09 9.19
C ALA A 35 -14.19 -2.23 8.99
N ALA A 36 -14.32 -0.92 8.83
CA ALA A 36 -13.22 0.02 8.62
C ALA A 36 -12.99 0.94 9.83
N VAL A 37 -13.88 0.94 10.82
CA VAL A 37 -13.85 1.85 11.99
C VAL A 37 -12.47 1.93 12.63
N SER A 38 -11.82 0.78 12.87
CA SER A 38 -10.48 0.74 13.48
C SER A 38 -9.45 1.50 12.64
N SER A 39 -9.32 1.13 11.36
CA SER A 39 -8.37 1.78 10.44
C SER A 39 -8.65 3.25 10.17
N THR A 40 -9.93 3.65 10.15
CA THR A 40 -10.33 5.05 9.95
C THR A 40 -9.98 5.87 11.19
N ALA A 41 -10.37 5.41 12.38
CA ALA A 41 -10.10 6.14 13.61
C ALA A 41 -8.59 6.24 13.90
N ILE A 42 -7.82 5.17 13.73
CA ILE A 42 -6.36 5.21 13.91
C ILE A 42 -5.71 6.09 12.82
N GLY A 43 -6.22 6.07 11.59
CA GLY A 43 -5.78 6.98 10.52
C GLY A 43 -6.06 8.45 10.84
N LEU A 44 -7.20 8.75 11.46
CA LEU A 44 -7.55 10.09 11.93
C LEU A 44 -6.67 10.54 13.11
N ALA A 45 -6.37 9.64 14.07
CA ALA A 45 -5.40 9.92 15.14
C ALA A 45 -4.02 10.27 14.56
N MET A 46 -3.57 9.51 13.55
CA MET A 46 -2.32 9.78 12.84
C MET A 46 -2.35 11.14 12.13
N HIS A 47 -3.45 11.46 11.44
CA HIS A 47 -3.63 12.78 10.81
C HIS A 47 -3.52 13.92 11.84
N GLY A 48 -4.22 13.80 12.98
CA GLY A 48 -4.16 14.77 14.08
C GLY A 48 -2.75 14.97 14.62
N LEU A 49 -2.00 13.89 14.84
CA LEU A 49 -0.60 13.97 15.26
C LEU A 49 0.26 14.76 14.25
N TYR A 50 0.05 14.56 12.94
CA TYR A 50 0.78 15.30 11.92
C TYR A 50 0.35 16.77 11.83
N LEU A 51 -0.91 17.09 12.12
CA LEU A 51 -1.39 18.47 12.25
C LEU A 51 -0.72 19.17 13.44
N ASP A 52 -0.66 18.53 14.61
CA ASP A 52 0.03 19.06 15.79
C ASP A 52 1.50 19.36 15.47
N ARG A 53 2.19 18.42 14.80
CA ARG A 53 3.59 18.61 14.34
C ARG A 53 3.74 19.76 13.34
N ALA A 54 2.69 20.08 12.58
CA ALA A 54 2.65 21.21 11.65
C ALA A 54 2.20 22.54 12.32
N GLY A 55 2.01 22.54 13.65
CA GLY A 55 1.57 23.70 14.42
C GLY A 55 0.07 24.01 14.28
N LEU A 56 -0.74 23.00 13.97
CA LEU A 56 -2.20 23.07 13.89
C LEU A 56 -2.79 22.19 15.01
N PRO A 57 -2.96 22.74 16.23
CA PRO A 57 -3.33 21.93 17.38
C PRO A 57 -4.74 21.35 17.23
N VAL A 58 -4.88 20.05 17.52
CA VAL A 58 -6.17 19.34 17.47
C VAL A 58 -6.71 18.91 18.85
N GLY A 59 -5.99 19.24 19.93
CA GLY A 59 -6.41 18.95 21.30
C GLY A 59 -6.45 17.45 21.62
N ASP A 60 -7.43 17.03 22.43
CA ASP A 60 -7.57 15.64 22.89
C ASP A 60 -8.03 14.67 21.78
N TRP A 61 -8.29 15.19 20.57
CA TRP A 61 -8.82 14.43 19.44
C TRP A 61 -7.96 13.23 19.05
N VAL A 62 -6.64 13.37 19.08
CA VAL A 62 -5.72 12.26 18.77
C VAL A 62 -5.98 11.08 19.68
N GLN A 63 -6.14 11.34 20.98
CA GLN A 63 -6.41 10.33 21.99
C GLN A 63 -7.80 9.70 21.81
N GLU A 64 -8.83 10.51 21.57
CA GLU A 64 -10.20 10.03 21.36
C GLU A 64 -10.30 9.07 20.15
N GLN A 65 -9.66 9.40 19.03
CA GLN A 65 -9.69 8.52 17.85
C GLN A 65 -8.83 7.27 18.03
N LEU A 66 -7.73 7.37 18.77
CA LEU A 66 -6.90 6.22 19.11
C LEU A 66 -7.70 5.22 19.96
N GLU A 67 -8.37 5.69 21.02
CA GLU A 67 -9.22 4.85 21.88
C GLU A 67 -10.35 4.19 21.09
N ARG A 68 -11.08 4.98 20.28
CA ARG A 68 -12.13 4.48 19.39
C ARG A 68 -11.61 3.40 18.42
N GLY A 69 -10.41 3.62 17.89
CA GLY A 69 -9.76 2.69 16.97
C GLY A 69 -9.35 1.37 17.61
N ILE A 70 -8.76 1.44 18.81
CA ILE A 70 -8.35 0.28 19.60
C ILE A 70 -9.58 -0.53 20.04
N GLU A 71 -10.64 0.12 20.50
CA GLU A 71 -11.89 -0.57 20.86
C GLU A 71 -12.48 -1.32 19.66
N ALA A 72 -12.40 -0.71 18.46
CA ALA A 72 -12.89 -1.31 17.24
C ALA A 72 -12.08 -2.54 16.77
N LEU A 73 -10.79 -2.64 17.11
CA LEU A 73 -9.98 -3.82 16.79
C LEU A 73 -10.53 -5.10 17.42
N GLY A 74 -11.11 -5.00 18.63
CA GLY A 74 -11.71 -6.13 19.35
C GLY A 74 -12.91 -6.77 18.63
N ARG A 75 -13.48 -6.09 17.63
CA ARG A 75 -14.65 -6.56 16.85
C ARG A 75 -14.28 -7.33 15.58
N GLY A 76 -12.98 -7.49 15.30
CA GLY A 76 -12.46 -8.18 14.13
C GLY A 76 -11.92 -7.22 13.07
N VAL A 77 -10.93 -7.70 12.32
CA VAL A 77 -10.17 -6.92 11.36
C VAL A 77 -9.76 -7.82 10.19
N LEU A 78 -9.77 -7.25 8.99
CA LEU A 78 -9.36 -7.97 7.78
C LEU A 78 -7.83 -8.07 7.69
N LEU A 79 -7.34 -9.20 7.19
CA LEU A 79 -5.93 -9.41 6.94
C LEU A 79 -5.53 -8.93 5.54
N ARG A 80 -5.53 -7.60 5.38
CA ARG A 80 -5.11 -6.86 4.18
C ARG A 80 -4.42 -5.57 4.62
N TYR A 81 -3.57 -4.99 3.79
CA TYR A 81 -2.85 -3.77 4.17
C TYR A 81 -3.79 -2.57 4.30
N TRP A 82 -4.51 -2.21 3.23
CA TRP A 82 -5.42 -1.07 3.27
C TRP A 82 -6.64 -1.36 4.12
N GLY A 83 -6.81 -0.58 5.19
CA GLY A 83 -7.94 -0.73 6.10
C GLY A 83 -7.97 -2.06 6.85
N GLY A 84 -6.83 -2.73 6.99
CA GLY A 84 -6.72 -4.00 7.71
C GLY A 84 -5.46 -4.05 8.58
N LEU A 85 -5.21 -5.22 9.16
CA LEU A 85 -4.33 -5.37 10.32
C LEU A 85 -2.88 -4.84 10.11
N PRO A 86 -2.18 -5.15 9.01
CA PRO A 86 -0.83 -4.62 8.78
C PRO A 86 -0.80 -3.11 8.55
N GLY A 87 -1.81 -2.54 7.87
CA GLY A 87 -1.92 -1.09 7.71
C GLY A 87 -2.20 -0.40 9.04
N ILE A 88 -3.05 -0.99 9.87
CA ILE A 88 -3.31 -0.51 11.24
C ILE A 88 -2.02 -0.56 12.08
N GLY A 89 -1.27 -1.66 12.05
CA GLY A 89 0.01 -1.76 12.73
C GLY A 89 1.01 -0.68 12.27
N TRP A 90 1.05 -0.40 10.97
CA TRP A 90 1.86 0.70 10.43
C TRP A 90 1.41 2.08 10.96
N GLN A 91 0.10 2.35 10.99
CA GLN A 91 -0.43 3.60 11.55
C GLN A 91 -0.13 3.73 13.06
N LEU A 92 -0.26 2.64 13.82
CA LEU A 92 0.03 2.61 15.26
C LEU A 92 1.50 2.95 15.56
N CYS A 93 2.44 2.55 14.70
CA CYS A 93 3.85 2.94 14.81
C CYS A 93 4.08 4.46 14.72
N HIS A 94 3.12 5.22 14.17
CA HIS A 94 3.21 6.67 14.12
C HIS A 94 2.63 7.35 15.36
N VAL A 95 1.60 6.78 15.97
CA VAL A 95 0.81 7.44 17.04
C VAL A 95 1.15 6.99 18.44
N LEU A 96 1.60 5.75 18.61
CA LEU A 96 2.04 5.23 19.90
C LEU A 96 3.51 5.55 20.15
N ASP A 97 3.92 5.52 21.42
CA ASP A 97 5.34 5.48 21.71
C ASP A 97 5.96 4.16 21.21
N PRO A 98 7.29 4.11 21.02
CA PRO A 98 7.93 2.94 20.42
C PRO A 98 7.72 1.62 21.19
N ALA A 99 7.59 1.64 22.52
CA ALA A 99 7.44 0.41 23.31
C ALA A 99 6.02 -0.15 23.18
N ASP A 100 5.01 0.71 23.27
CA ASP A 100 3.61 0.32 23.09
C ASP A 100 3.34 -0.12 21.64
N ALA A 101 3.89 0.60 20.66
CA ALA A 101 3.83 0.22 19.25
C ALA A 101 4.43 -1.18 19.02
N ASP A 102 5.58 -1.47 19.64
CA ASP A 102 6.26 -2.76 19.50
C ASP A 102 5.45 -3.91 20.12
N ALA A 103 4.86 -3.70 21.29
CA ALA A 103 4.01 -4.69 21.95
C ALA A 103 2.79 -5.07 21.08
N VAL A 104 2.10 -4.08 20.52
CA VAL A 104 0.93 -4.34 19.65
C VAL A 104 1.35 -4.94 18.31
N CYS A 105 2.41 -4.40 17.70
CA CYS A 105 2.85 -4.87 16.38
C CYS A 105 3.47 -6.26 16.41
N SER A 106 4.09 -6.69 17.52
CA SER A 106 4.64 -8.05 17.62
C SER A 106 3.58 -9.13 17.41
N MET A 107 2.37 -8.93 17.94
CA MET A 107 1.25 -9.85 17.68
C MET A 107 0.84 -9.84 16.21
N ILE A 108 0.87 -8.68 15.55
CA ILE A 108 0.56 -8.56 14.13
C ILE A 108 1.64 -9.26 13.29
N ASP A 109 2.91 -9.05 13.63
CA ASP A 109 4.08 -9.67 13.02
C ASP A 109 3.97 -11.21 13.07
N GLU A 110 3.59 -11.78 14.21
CA GLU A 110 3.38 -13.22 14.39
C GLU A 110 2.21 -13.75 13.55
N ASN A 111 1.04 -13.11 13.63
CA ASN A 111 -0.16 -13.54 12.89
C ASN A 111 0.05 -13.44 11.38
N LEU A 112 0.66 -12.35 10.92
CA LEU A 112 0.97 -12.17 9.51
C LEU A 112 2.05 -13.16 9.05
N GLY A 113 3.07 -13.37 9.88
CA GLY A 113 4.12 -14.37 9.66
C GLY A 113 3.54 -15.77 9.45
N ALA A 114 2.62 -16.20 10.30
CA ALA A 114 1.90 -17.46 10.19
C ALA A 114 1.00 -17.51 8.95
N TRP A 115 0.33 -16.39 8.60
CA TRP A 115 -0.54 -16.34 7.43
C TRP A 115 0.22 -16.46 6.11
N VAL A 116 1.40 -15.86 6.01
CA VAL A 116 2.27 -15.99 4.83
C VAL A 116 3.05 -17.31 4.82
N ASP A 117 3.04 -18.07 5.92
CA ASP A 117 3.66 -19.39 6.05
C ASP A 117 2.81 -20.48 5.39
N ARG A 118 2.64 -20.36 4.09
CA ARG A 118 1.94 -21.33 3.26
C ARG A 118 2.85 -21.79 2.15
N GLU A 119 2.63 -23.01 1.67
CA GLU A 119 3.44 -23.60 0.60
C GLU A 119 3.29 -22.82 -0.72
N ARG A 120 2.07 -22.37 -1.04
CA ARG A 120 1.77 -21.64 -2.27
C ARG A 120 0.92 -20.42 -2.01
N TRP A 121 1.32 -19.30 -2.61
CA TRP A 121 0.50 -18.09 -2.63
C TRP A 121 -0.46 -18.09 -3.83
N GLU A 122 -1.76 -18.08 -3.54
CA GLU A 122 -2.84 -18.07 -4.54
C GLU A 122 -3.78 -16.86 -4.41
N LEU A 123 -3.49 -15.97 -3.47
CA LEU A 123 -4.24 -14.74 -3.18
C LEU A 123 -3.62 -13.54 -3.90
N ASP A 124 -4.17 -12.35 -3.70
CA ASP A 124 -3.67 -11.10 -4.26
C ASP A 124 -2.19 -10.88 -3.89
N TYR A 125 -1.41 -10.33 -4.83
CA TYR A 125 -0.03 -9.88 -4.55
C TYR A 125 0.05 -8.40 -4.19
N ASP A 126 -1.02 -7.63 -4.41
CA ASP A 126 -0.93 -6.18 -4.52
C ASP A 126 -0.68 -5.41 -3.20
N LEU A 127 -0.54 -4.09 -3.29
CA LEU A 127 -0.27 -3.23 -2.13
C LEU A 127 -1.46 -3.13 -1.19
N VAL A 128 -2.69 -3.19 -1.70
CA VAL A 128 -3.92 -2.95 -0.94
C VAL A 128 -4.32 -4.18 -0.13
N ARG A 129 -4.17 -5.37 -0.70
CA ARG A 129 -4.72 -6.64 -0.22
C ARG A 129 -3.66 -7.70 0.03
N GLY A 130 -2.54 -7.63 -0.67
CA GLY A 130 -1.64 -8.76 -0.84
C GLY A 130 -0.23 -8.58 -0.29
N LEU A 131 0.65 -9.41 -0.85
CA LEU A 131 2.07 -9.53 -0.51
C LEU A 131 2.81 -8.20 -0.46
N VAL A 132 2.56 -7.29 -1.41
CA VAL A 132 3.26 -6.01 -1.48
C VAL A 132 2.96 -5.16 -0.24
N GLY A 133 1.70 -5.13 0.20
CA GLY A 133 1.31 -4.46 1.44
C GLY A 133 1.98 -5.07 2.67
N PHE A 134 2.04 -6.41 2.73
CA PHE A 134 2.72 -7.12 3.81
C PHE A 134 4.22 -6.88 3.83
N GLY A 135 4.87 -6.83 2.66
CA GLY A 135 6.27 -6.48 2.54
C GLY A 135 6.56 -5.04 2.96
N MET A 136 5.70 -4.08 2.61
CA MET A 136 5.86 -2.69 3.04
C MET A 136 5.74 -2.56 4.56
N TYR A 137 4.78 -3.26 5.17
CA TYR A 137 4.68 -3.37 6.62
C TYR A 137 5.97 -3.97 7.23
N ALA A 138 6.47 -5.07 6.66
CA ALA A 138 7.69 -5.73 7.13
C ALA A 138 8.91 -4.79 7.09
N VAL A 139 9.08 -4.00 6.02
CA VAL A 139 10.16 -2.99 5.93
C VAL A 139 10.00 -1.94 7.02
N ALA A 140 8.79 -1.42 7.22
CA ALA A 140 8.54 -0.39 8.22
C ALA A 140 8.83 -0.89 9.65
N ARG A 141 8.54 -2.17 9.91
CA ARG A 141 8.84 -2.86 11.18
C ARG A 141 10.29 -3.33 11.31
N GLY A 142 11.08 -3.34 10.23
CA GLY A 142 12.40 -3.98 10.21
C GLY A 142 12.34 -5.51 10.31
N ASN A 143 11.17 -6.12 10.07
CA ASN A 143 10.93 -7.56 10.18
C ASN A 143 11.47 -8.29 8.93
N HIS A 144 12.76 -8.62 8.97
CA HIS A 144 13.46 -9.29 7.87
C HIS A 144 12.88 -10.67 7.54
N ALA A 145 12.47 -11.44 8.55
CA ALA A 145 11.94 -12.78 8.34
C ALA A 145 10.65 -12.75 7.52
N LEU A 146 9.71 -11.85 7.87
CA LEU A 146 8.49 -11.63 7.10
C LEU A 146 8.80 -11.12 5.69
N ALA A 147 9.74 -10.18 5.56
CA ALA A 147 10.12 -9.62 4.27
C ALA A 147 10.67 -10.70 3.30
N LEU A 148 11.46 -11.64 3.82
CA LEU A 148 11.98 -12.77 3.04
C LEU A 148 10.86 -13.72 2.59
N ARG A 149 9.91 -14.06 3.47
CA ARG A 149 8.75 -14.89 3.09
C ARG A 149 7.91 -14.23 1.99
N VAL A 150 7.72 -12.92 2.10
CA VAL A 150 7.04 -12.14 1.04
C VAL A 150 7.83 -12.18 -0.27
N LEU A 151 9.16 -12.07 -0.22
CA LEU A 151 10.01 -12.17 -1.41
C LEU A 151 9.90 -13.56 -2.06
N ASP A 152 9.92 -14.63 -1.26
CA ASP A 152 9.77 -16.00 -1.74
C ASP A 152 8.47 -16.16 -2.55
N HIS A 153 7.35 -15.63 -2.04
CA HIS A 153 6.06 -15.67 -2.74
C HIS A 153 6.00 -14.78 -3.97
N LEU A 154 6.62 -13.59 -3.94
CA LEU A 154 6.70 -12.72 -5.12
C LEU A 154 7.51 -13.37 -6.24
N GLU A 155 8.64 -14.02 -5.93
CA GLU A 155 9.42 -14.78 -6.91
C GLU A 155 8.64 -15.98 -7.44
N ALA A 156 7.95 -16.73 -6.58
CA ALA A 156 7.18 -17.91 -6.98
C ALA A 156 5.96 -17.58 -7.86
N THR A 157 5.40 -16.38 -7.72
CA THR A 157 4.22 -15.91 -8.48
C THR A 157 4.56 -15.05 -9.68
N ALA A 158 5.84 -14.72 -9.87
CA ALA A 158 6.32 -13.92 -10.98
C ALA A 158 6.25 -14.69 -12.31
N GLU A 159 5.77 -14.01 -13.35
CA GLU A 159 5.87 -14.47 -14.74
C GLU A 159 7.13 -13.87 -15.37
N THR A 160 8.04 -14.73 -15.82
CA THR A 160 9.24 -14.30 -16.55
C THR A 160 8.99 -14.39 -18.05
N THR A 161 9.20 -13.27 -18.73
CA THR A 161 9.07 -13.12 -20.18
C THR A 161 10.42 -12.72 -20.79
N GLU A 162 10.52 -12.68 -22.12
CA GLU A 162 11.71 -12.14 -22.79
C GLU A 162 11.97 -10.66 -22.46
N TYR A 163 10.91 -9.91 -22.12
CA TYR A 163 10.96 -8.47 -21.83
C TYR A 163 11.15 -8.13 -20.35
N GLY A 164 11.22 -9.14 -19.46
CA GLY A 164 11.40 -8.95 -18.02
C GLY A 164 10.40 -9.74 -17.19
N THR A 165 10.22 -9.32 -15.93
CA THR A 165 9.40 -10.03 -14.94
C THR A 165 8.17 -9.23 -14.54
N CYS A 166 7.00 -9.88 -14.49
CA CYS A 166 5.72 -9.24 -14.16
C CYS A 166 4.82 -10.16 -13.32
N TRP A 167 3.69 -9.61 -12.84
CA TRP A 167 2.73 -10.35 -12.02
C TRP A 167 1.33 -10.23 -12.61
N PHE A 168 0.71 -11.38 -12.86
CA PHE A 168 -0.60 -11.43 -13.48
C PHE A 168 -1.70 -11.32 -12.44
N SER A 169 -2.63 -10.38 -12.66
CA SER A 169 -3.84 -10.25 -11.85
C SER A 169 -4.91 -11.18 -12.39
N ARG A 170 -5.21 -12.20 -11.59
CA ARG A 170 -6.12 -13.29 -11.97
C ARG A 170 -7.57 -12.82 -12.06
N PRO A 171 -8.40 -13.36 -12.98
CA PRO A 171 -9.78 -12.93 -13.15
C PRO A 171 -10.64 -13.14 -11.89
N GLU A 172 -10.35 -14.17 -11.09
CA GLU A 172 -11.09 -14.48 -9.86
C GLU A 172 -11.02 -13.35 -8.83
N TRP A 173 -9.97 -12.53 -8.86
CA TRP A 173 -9.77 -11.40 -7.96
C TRP A 173 -10.69 -10.21 -8.27
N PHE A 174 -11.29 -10.19 -9.46
CA PHE A 174 -12.23 -9.16 -9.88
C PHE A 174 -13.69 -9.52 -9.60
N THR A 175 -13.96 -10.70 -9.01
CA THR A 175 -15.32 -11.14 -8.69
C THR A 175 -16.07 -10.07 -7.87
N GLY A 176 -17.24 -9.65 -8.37
CA GLY A 176 -18.05 -8.60 -7.74
C GLY A 176 -17.66 -7.16 -8.10
N TYR A 177 -16.68 -6.96 -9.00
CA TYR A 177 -16.25 -5.66 -9.49
C TYR A 177 -16.44 -5.52 -11.00
N ARG A 178 -16.61 -4.29 -11.48
CA ARG A 178 -16.69 -3.97 -12.92
C ARG A 178 -15.46 -4.48 -13.71
N MET A 179 -14.31 -4.64 -13.06
CA MET A 179 -13.11 -5.16 -13.69
C MET A 179 -13.29 -6.58 -14.25
N ALA A 180 -14.19 -7.39 -13.70
CA ALA A 180 -14.46 -8.74 -14.22
C ALA A 180 -15.03 -8.71 -15.65
N GLU A 181 -15.81 -7.67 -15.99
CA GLU A 181 -16.35 -7.49 -17.35
C GLU A 181 -15.29 -6.97 -18.33
N LEU A 182 -14.38 -6.12 -17.85
CA LEU A 182 -13.34 -5.49 -18.68
C LEU A 182 -12.16 -6.45 -18.95
N TYR A 183 -11.85 -7.31 -17.98
CA TYR A 183 -10.72 -8.23 -18.00
C TYR A 183 -11.18 -9.64 -17.61
N PRO A 184 -12.06 -10.29 -18.40
CA PRO A 184 -12.63 -11.59 -18.06
C PRO A 184 -11.58 -12.71 -18.01
N GLN A 185 -10.40 -12.49 -18.60
CA GLN A 185 -9.27 -13.43 -18.56
C GLN A 185 -8.19 -13.02 -17.55
N GLY A 186 -8.34 -11.90 -16.86
CA GLY A 186 -7.28 -11.29 -16.05
C GLY A 186 -6.48 -10.23 -16.82
N THR A 187 -5.50 -9.63 -16.16
CA THR A 187 -4.70 -8.52 -16.72
C THR A 187 -3.40 -8.31 -15.94
N TYR A 188 -2.42 -7.65 -16.55
CA TYR A 188 -1.30 -7.06 -15.81
C TYR A 188 -1.69 -5.67 -15.35
N ASP A 189 -1.99 -5.49 -14.06
CA ASP A 189 -2.13 -4.15 -13.50
C ASP A 189 -0.75 -3.49 -13.42
N LEU A 190 -0.66 -2.24 -13.89
CA LEU A 190 0.60 -1.49 -13.95
C LEU A 190 0.67 -0.36 -12.91
N GLY A 191 -0.38 -0.20 -12.13
CA GLY A 191 -0.52 0.80 -11.09
C GLY A 191 0.23 0.44 -9.81
N VAL A 192 0.25 1.40 -8.88
CA VAL A 192 0.91 1.24 -7.57
C VAL A 192 0.05 0.43 -6.60
N ALA A 193 -1.26 0.66 -6.60
CA ALA A 193 -2.17 0.03 -5.64
C ALA A 193 -2.36 -1.47 -5.91
N HIS A 194 -2.50 -1.83 -7.18
CA HIS A 194 -2.98 -3.15 -7.60
C HIS A 194 -1.98 -3.92 -8.47
N GLY A 195 -0.83 -3.32 -8.78
CA GLY A 195 -0.03 -3.75 -9.91
C GLY A 195 1.49 -3.67 -9.75
N GLN A 196 2.14 -3.76 -10.89
CA GLN A 196 3.58 -3.91 -11.04
C GLN A 196 4.38 -2.74 -10.44
N ALA A 197 3.88 -1.51 -10.52
CA ALA A 197 4.58 -0.37 -9.93
C ALA A 197 4.67 -0.47 -8.40
N GLY A 198 3.67 -1.09 -7.74
CA GLY A 198 3.72 -1.38 -6.31
C GLY A 198 4.81 -2.39 -5.96
N VAL A 199 4.94 -3.45 -6.75
CA VAL A 199 6.00 -4.47 -6.58
C VAL A 199 7.39 -3.85 -6.77
N ILE A 200 7.58 -3.05 -7.82
CA ILE A 200 8.83 -2.32 -8.08
C ILE A 200 9.18 -1.43 -6.89
N GLY A 201 8.20 -0.68 -6.36
CA GLY A 201 8.39 0.15 -5.17
C GLY A 201 8.87 -0.64 -3.96
N LEU A 202 8.24 -1.78 -3.67
CA LEU A 202 8.66 -2.66 -2.57
C LEU A 202 10.07 -3.24 -2.78
N LEU A 203 10.37 -3.76 -3.97
CA LEU A 203 11.69 -4.33 -4.27
C LEU A 203 12.80 -3.29 -4.16
N ALA A 204 12.54 -2.04 -4.57
CA ALA A 204 13.45 -0.93 -4.34
C ALA A 204 13.69 -0.66 -2.85
N ARG A 205 12.65 -0.78 -2.01
CA ARG A 205 12.79 -0.69 -0.55
C ARG A 205 13.59 -1.85 0.02
N TYR A 206 13.41 -3.07 -0.48
CA TYR A 206 14.21 -4.23 -0.07
C TYR A 206 15.69 -4.05 -0.40
N VAL A 207 16.01 -3.58 -1.60
CA VAL A 207 17.39 -3.27 -2.00
C VAL A 207 17.97 -2.19 -1.09
N ALA A 208 17.24 -1.10 -0.85
CA ALA A 208 17.69 -0.01 0.01
C ALA A 208 17.90 -0.45 1.47
N ALA A 209 17.11 -1.42 1.95
CA ALA A 209 17.20 -1.97 3.30
C ALA A 209 18.21 -3.13 3.42
N GLY A 210 18.83 -3.58 2.33
CA GLY A 210 19.73 -4.74 2.33
C GLY A 210 19.02 -6.09 2.51
N ILE A 211 17.73 -6.16 2.19
CA ILE A 211 16.94 -7.40 2.26
C ILE A 211 17.22 -8.23 1.01
N ALA A 212 17.95 -9.34 1.19
CA ALA A 212 18.34 -10.29 0.14
C ALA A 212 18.80 -9.60 -1.17
N PRO A 213 19.83 -8.73 -1.14
CA PRO A 213 20.19 -7.88 -2.28
C PRO A 213 20.54 -8.65 -3.55
N THR A 214 21.04 -9.88 -3.42
CA THR A 214 21.34 -10.79 -4.55
C THR A 214 20.08 -11.35 -5.23
N ARG A 215 18.92 -11.25 -4.58
CA ARG A 215 17.60 -11.68 -5.08
C ARG A 215 16.73 -10.49 -5.45
N SER A 216 16.56 -9.54 -4.53
CA SER A 216 15.71 -8.36 -4.70
C SER A 216 16.23 -7.41 -5.79
N GLY A 217 17.55 -7.27 -5.94
CA GLY A 217 18.18 -6.42 -6.96
C GLY A 217 17.89 -6.90 -8.40
N PRO A 218 18.23 -8.15 -8.75
CA PRO A 218 17.93 -8.69 -10.07
C PRO A 218 16.43 -8.73 -10.39
N LEU A 219 15.59 -9.09 -9.41
CA LEU A 219 14.14 -9.09 -9.59
C LEU A 219 13.62 -7.68 -9.87
N LEU A 220 14.07 -6.67 -9.10
CA LEU A 220 13.74 -5.27 -9.35
C LEU A 220 14.11 -4.84 -10.78
N ALA A 221 15.34 -5.13 -11.21
CA ALA A 221 15.83 -4.73 -12.53
C ALA A 221 14.95 -5.33 -13.65
N ARG A 222 14.68 -6.64 -13.58
CA ARG A 222 13.83 -7.34 -14.55
C ARG A 222 12.38 -6.84 -14.53
N SER A 223 11.87 -6.45 -13.37
CA SER A 223 10.53 -5.84 -13.26
C SER A 223 10.45 -4.44 -13.86
N VAL A 224 11.51 -3.63 -13.70
CA VAL A 224 11.59 -2.32 -14.35
C VAL A 224 11.70 -2.47 -15.86
N GLU A 225 12.50 -3.42 -16.35
CA GLU A 225 12.64 -3.69 -17.79
C GLU A 225 11.30 -4.06 -18.44
N HIS A 226 10.49 -4.91 -17.78
CA HIS A 226 9.15 -5.23 -18.29
C HIS A 226 8.25 -3.99 -18.36
N LEU A 227 8.23 -3.16 -17.30
CA LEU A 227 7.43 -1.94 -17.29
C LEU A 227 7.88 -0.94 -18.38
N LEU A 228 9.19 -0.85 -18.65
CA LEU A 228 9.72 0.01 -19.70
C LEU A 228 9.47 -0.55 -21.11
N ALA A 229 9.47 -1.87 -21.29
CA ALA A 229 9.18 -2.52 -22.57
C ALA A 229 7.75 -2.22 -23.05
N ILE A 230 6.80 -2.08 -22.12
CA ILE A 230 5.40 -1.73 -22.42
C ILE A 230 5.14 -0.22 -22.39
N ALA A 231 6.17 0.60 -22.15
CA ALA A 231 6.01 2.05 -22.12
C ALA A 231 5.66 2.59 -23.52
N PRO A 232 4.72 3.55 -23.62
CA PRO A 232 4.38 4.16 -24.89
C PRO A 232 5.59 4.88 -25.51
N GLN A 233 5.87 4.62 -26.78
CA GLN A 233 6.99 5.24 -27.51
C GLN A 233 6.68 6.65 -28.04
N ARG A 234 5.48 7.19 -27.75
CA ARG A 234 5.03 8.49 -28.27
C ARG A 234 5.21 9.59 -27.22
N PRO A 235 5.81 10.75 -27.57
CA PRO A 235 5.87 11.90 -26.68
C PRO A 235 4.48 12.32 -26.18
N GLY A 236 4.35 12.54 -24.87
CA GLY A 236 3.08 12.95 -24.24
C GLY A 236 2.07 11.82 -23.98
N ALA A 237 2.37 10.58 -24.37
CA ALA A 237 1.53 9.44 -24.03
C ALA A 237 1.65 9.09 -22.53
N ARG A 238 0.55 8.61 -21.96
CA ARG A 238 0.48 8.16 -20.56
C ARG A 238 0.72 6.66 -20.49
N PHE A 239 1.34 6.20 -19.40
CA PHE A 239 1.43 4.78 -19.12
C PHE A 239 0.02 4.18 -19.06
N PRO A 240 -0.21 3.00 -19.67
CA PRO A 240 -1.46 2.30 -19.51
C PRO A 240 -1.64 1.88 -18.05
N GLY A 241 -2.89 1.87 -17.56
CA GLY A 241 -3.18 1.33 -16.23
C GLY A 241 -3.12 -0.20 -16.20
N HIS A 242 -3.32 -0.84 -17.35
CA HIS A 242 -3.46 -2.29 -17.49
C HIS A 242 -2.83 -2.77 -18.81
N GLY A 243 -2.15 -3.91 -18.76
CA GLY A 243 -1.66 -4.67 -19.91
C GLY A 243 -2.44 -5.98 -20.10
N ARG A 244 -2.48 -6.50 -21.32
CA ARG A 244 -3.00 -7.85 -21.60
C ARG A 244 -1.84 -8.81 -21.83
N ARG A 245 -2.07 -10.12 -21.74
CA ARG A 245 -1.07 -11.10 -22.19
C ARG A 245 -0.77 -10.90 -23.67
N ALA A 246 0.48 -11.14 -24.06
CA ALA A 246 1.00 -10.88 -25.42
C ALA A 246 0.21 -11.61 -26.53
N ASP A 247 -0.58 -12.61 -26.15
CA ASP A 247 -1.39 -13.45 -27.03
C ASP A 247 -2.73 -12.78 -27.42
N GLU A 248 -3.07 -11.61 -26.85
CA GLU A 248 -4.31 -10.89 -27.14
C GLU A 248 -4.08 -9.62 -27.95
N PRO A 249 -4.87 -9.37 -29.02
CA PRO A 249 -4.71 -8.17 -29.84
C PRO A 249 -4.93 -6.89 -29.02
N HIS A 250 -3.98 -5.96 -29.13
CA HIS A 250 -4.09 -4.60 -28.61
C HIS A 250 -5.17 -3.82 -29.38
N GLU A 251 -6.40 -3.79 -28.87
CA GLU A 251 -7.25 -2.65 -29.19
C GLU A 251 -6.77 -1.44 -28.39
N PRO A 252 -6.40 -0.32 -29.04
CA PRO A 252 -6.01 0.89 -28.32
C PRO A 252 -7.16 1.31 -27.41
N ALA A 253 -6.87 1.46 -26.11
CA ALA A 253 -7.81 2.01 -25.15
C ALA A 253 -8.33 3.34 -25.69
N ARG A 254 -9.63 3.38 -26.02
CA ARG A 254 -10.28 4.63 -26.45
C ARG A 254 -10.11 5.63 -25.31
N LEU A 255 -9.59 6.81 -25.66
CA LEU A 255 -9.58 7.97 -24.77
C LEU A 255 -11.01 8.17 -24.24
N ALA A 256 -11.12 8.34 -22.92
CA ALA A 256 -12.33 8.83 -22.28
C ALA A 256 -12.71 10.21 -22.82
#